data_AF-A0A850DIS4-F1
#
_entry.id   AF-A0A850DIS4-F1
#
_cell.length_a   1.000
_cell.length_b   1.000
_cell.length_c   1.000
_cell.angle_alpha   90.00
_cell.angle_beta   90.00
_cell.angle_gamma   90.00
#
_symmetry.space_group_name_H-M   'P 1'
#
loop_
_entity.id
_entity.type
_entity.pdbx_description
1 polymer ?
#
loop_
_entity_poly.entity_id
_entity_poly.type
_entity_poly.pdbx_seq_one_letter_code
_entity_poly.pdbx_strand_id
1 'polypeptide(L)'
;MAASATPDPPQDTGDPDQVERDPAAISAAEQLDEDVLATDPLEEGMDPPEQWAEADRFGVTPNEQRSAATLDRRLPQEEPETWPDDQRPVEIPDEYERTEDPLDRDEN
;
A
#
# COMPACT_ATOMS: atom_id res chain seq x y z
N MET A 1 -35.35 13.58 32.35
CA MET A 1 -34.89 14.38 31.20
C MET A 1 -33.66 13.68 30.66
N ALA A 2 -33.80 12.96 29.54
CA ALA A 2 -32.69 12.26 28.91
C ALA A 2 -32.02 13.22 27.92
N ALA A 3 -30.71 13.46 28.07
CA ALA A 3 -29.93 14.21 27.11
C ALA A 3 -29.67 13.31 25.90
N SER A 4 -30.26 13.68 24.76
CA SER A 4 -29.89 13.13 23.45
C SER A 4 -28.53 13.72 23.06
N ALA A 5 -27.45 12.97 23.24
CA ALA A 5 -26.17 13.29 22.64
C ALA A 5 -26.25 12.93 21.15
N THR A 6 -26.40 13.95 20.30
CA THR A 6 -26.12 13.83 18.87
C THR A 6 -24.61 13.53 18.74
N PRO A 7 -24.19 12.53 17.96
CA PRO A 7 -22.77 12.34 17.69
C PRO A 7 -22.26 13.51 16.85
N ASP A 8 -21.25 14.21 17.34
CA ASP A 8 -20.49 15.19 16.56
C ASP A 8 -19.92 14.48 15.31
N PRO A 9 -20.09 15.03 14.09
CA PRO A 9 -19.45 14.49 12.92
C PRO A 9 -17.92 14.54 13.13
N PRO A 10 -17.13 13.60 12.58
CA PRO A 10 -15.70 13.46 12.87
C PRO A 10 -14.82 14.66 12.44
N GLN A 11 -15.43 15.74 11.95
CA GLN A 11 -14.81 16.95 11.42
C GLN A 11 -15.31 18.22 12.14
N ASP A 12 -16.14 18.11 13.19
CA ASP A 12 -16.51 19.26 14.00
C ASP A 12 -15.37 19.56 15.00
N THR A 13 -14.45 20.42 14.58
CA THR A 13 -13.36 20.92 15.44
C THR A 13 -13.85 21.92 16.48
N GLY A 14 -15.16 22.23 16.51
CA GLY A 14 -15.77 23.21 17.40
C GLY A 14 -15.72 24.63 16.85
N ASP A 15 -16.09 25.60 17.69
CA ASP A 15 -15.97 27.02 17.37
C ASP A 15 -14.49 27.37 17.11
N PRO A 16 -14.17 28.14 16.04
CA PRO A 16 -12.80 28.52 15.76
C PRO A 16 -12.17 29.21 16.97
N ASP A 17 -10.85 29.16 17.12
CA ASP A 17 -10.21 29.85 18.23
C ASP A 17 -10.04 31.37 17.93
N GLN A 18 -9.29 32.10 18.75
CA GLN A 18 -9.09 33.54 18.50
C GLN A 18 -8.14 33.80 17.32
N VAL A 19 -7.19 32.90 17.07
CA VAL A 19 -6.21 33.01 15.98
C VAL A 19 -6.90 32.81 14.65
N GLU A 20 -7.80 31.83 14.57
CA GLU A 20 -8.61 31.52 13.38
C GLU A 20 -9.66 32.58 13.04
N ARG A 21 -9.84 33.61 13.89
CA ARG A 21 -10.71 34.77 13.61
C ARG A 21 -9.94 36.08 13.42
N ASP A 22 -8.65 36.11 13.72
CA ASP A 22 -7.85 37.32 13.57
C ASP A 22 -7.48 37.54 12.10
N PRO A 23 -7.91 38.64 11.46
CA PRO A 23 -7.60 38.90 10.06
C PRO A 23 -6.09 39.00 9.78
N ALA A 24 -5.28 39.42 10.76
CA ALA A 24 -3.83 39.48 10.59
C ALA A 24 -3.20 38.08 10.57
N ALA A 25 -3.71 37.17 11.40
CA ALA A 25 -3.26 35.78 11.44
C ALA A 25 -3.67 35.02 10.18
N ILE A 26 -4.92 35.19 9.73
CA ILE A 26 -5.41 34.60 8.47
C ILE A 26 -4.57 35.11 7.30
N SER A 27 -4.34 36.42 7.20
CA SER A 27 -3.51 36.98 6.12
C SER A 27 -2.06 36.49 6.14
N ALA A 28 -1.51 36.12 7.29
CA ALA A 28 -0.17 35.55 7.40
C ALA A 28 -0.13 34.07 6.99
N ALA A 29 -1.20 33.31 7.27
CA ALA A 29 -1.32 31.92 6.87
C ALA A 29 -1.45 31.79 5.34
N GLU A 30 -2.31 32.58 4.70
CA GLU A 30 -2.51 32.58 3.24
C GLU A 30 -1.23 32.95 2.47
N GLN A 31 -0.33 33.74 3.08
CA GLN A 31 0.96 34.05 2.46
C GLN A 31 1.92 32.86 2.40
N LEU A 32 1.67 31.81 3.17
CA LEU A 32 2.45 30.57 3.16
C LEU A 32 1.88 29.55 2.16
N ASP A 33 0.77 29.86 1.49
CA ASP A 33 0.21 28.96 0.49
C ASP A 33 1.10 28.89 -0.76
N GLU A 34 1.02 27.75 -1.43
CA GLU A 34 1.88 27.38 -2.56
C GLU A 34 1.77 28.35 -3.75
N ASP A 35 0.57 28.90 -3.97
CA ASP A 35 0.29 29.87 -5.02
C ASP A 35 0.95 31.23 -4.75
N VAL A 36 1.03 31.65 -3.48
CA VAL A 36 1.72 32.87 -3.05
C VAL A 36 3.22 32.67 -2.99
N LEU A 37 3.68 31.52 -2.48
CA LEU A 37 5.09 31.16 -2.42
C LEU A 37 5.69 30.80 -3.79
N ALA A 38 4.84 30.66 -4.82
CA ALA A 38 5.23 30.22 -6.16
C ALA A 38 6.11 28.96 -6.13
N THR A 39 5.83 28.08 -5.18
CA THR A 39 6.53 26.82 -4.96
C THR A 39 5.47 25.74 -5.07
N ASP A 40 5.61 24.86 -6.06
CA ASP A 40 4.74 23.70 -6.20
C ASP A 40 5.47 22.50 -5.57
N PRO A 41 5.03 21.97 -4.41
CA PRO A 41 5.65 20.80 -3.80
C PRO A 41 5.58 19.56 -4.69
N LEU A 42 4.65 19.52 -5.65
CA LEU A 42 4.58 18.45 -6.65
C LEU A 42 5.67 18.60 -7.73
N GLU A 43 6.24 19.79 -7.95
CA GLU A 43 7.30 20.00 -8.94
C GLU A 43 8.55 19.17 -8.62
N GLU A 44 8.93 19.05 -7.34
CA GLU A 44 10.03 18.17 -6.90
C GLU A 44 9.69 16.68 -7.02
N GLY A 45 8.40 16.32 -6.94
CA GLY A 45 7.93 14.93 -7.02
C GLY A 45 7.53 14.45 -8.42
N MET A 46 7.48 15.35 -9.41
CA MET A 46 7.05 15.05 -10.78
C MET A 46 8.13 14.31 -11.57
N ASP A 47 9.40 14.63 -11.33
CA ASP A 47 10.49 13.96 -12.00
C ASP A 47 10.76 12.62 -11.30
N PRO A 48 10.56 11.48 -11.99
CA PRO A 48 10.93 10.20 -11.42
C PRO A 48 12.46 10.16 -11.23
N PRO A 49 12.97 9.33 -10.31
CA PRO A 49 14.41 9.21 -10.06
C PRO A 49 15.19 9.00 -11.37
N GLU A 50 16.44 9.48 -11.44
CA GLU A 50 17.31 9.43 -12.65
C GLU A 50 17.46 8.05 -13.31
N GLN A 51 17.02 6.98 -12.64
CA GLN A 51 17.14 5.58 -13.06
C GLN A 51 15.78 4.87 -13.14
N TRP A 52 14.67 5.57 -12.94
CA TRP A 52 13.37 5.00 -13.17
C TRP A 52 13.18 4.79 -14.67
N ALA A 53 12.89 3.55 -15.03
CA ALA A 53 12.47 3.19 -16.37
C ALA A 53 11.07 2.59 -16.26
N GLU A 54 10.17 3.03 -17.15
CA GLU A 54 8.87 2.40 -17.33
C GLU A 54 9.05 0.89 -17.55
N ALA A 55 8.22 0.08 -16.91
CA ALA A 55 8.29 -1.37 -17.04
C ALA A 55 7.46 -1.84 -18.24
N ASP A 56 8.09 -1.97 -19.41
CA ASP A 56 7.49 -2.46 -20.67
C ASP A 56 7.92 -3.90 -21.02
N ARG A 57 8.50 -4.62 -20.04
CA ARG A 57 9.22 -5.90 -20.27
C ARG A 57 8.33 -7.08 -20.67
N PHE A 58 7.10 -7.20 -20.15
CA PHE A 58 6.17 -8.30 -20.49
C PHE A 58 4.74 -7.95 -20.07
N GLY A 59 3.74 -8.32 -20.88
CA GLY A 59 2.32 -8.09 -20.56
C GLY A 59 1.74 -6.81 -21.17
N VAL A 60 2.49 -6.17 -22.07
CA VAL A 60 2.07 -4.92 -22.73
C VAL A 60 1.20 -5.23 -23.96
N THR A 61 1.35 -6.41 -24.55
CA THR A 61 0.55 -6.83 -25.70
C THR A 61 -0.65 -7.69 -25.30
N PRO A 62 -1.78 -7.65 -26.04
CA PRO A 62 -2.95 -8.49 -25.76
C PRO A 62 -2.65 -10.01 -25.75
N ASN A 63 -1.61 -10.43 -26.47
CA ASN A 63 -1.21 -11.84 -26.51
C ASN A 63 -0.49 -12.27 -25.22
N GLU A 64 0.37 -11.41 -24.68
CA GLU A 64 1.10 -11.65 -23.43
C GLU A 64 0.17 -11.54 -22.21
N GLN A 65 -0.81 -10.64 -22.23
CA GLN A 65 -1.80 -10.56 -21.15
C GLN A 65 -2.62 -11.85 -21.01
N ARG A 66 -2.93 -12.51 -22.14
CA ARG A 66 -3.59 -13.83 -22.13
C ARG A 66 -2.65 -14.96 -21.70
N SER A 67 -1.35 -14.76 -21.86
CA SER A 67 -0.33 -15.78 -21.61
C SER A 67 0.63 -15.28 -20.55
N ALA A 68 0.24 -15.44 -19.28
CA ALA A 68 1.09 -15.07 -18.15
C ALA A 68 2.48 -15.71 -18.25
N ALA A 69 3.50 -15.02 -17.73
CA ALA A 69 4.84 -15.59 -17.62
C ALA A 69 4.82 -16.86 -16.77
N THR A 70 5.59 -17.87 -17.17
CA THR A 70 5.70 -19.13 -16.44
C THR A 70 6.31 -18.93 -15.06
N LEU A 71 5.96 -19.80 -14.11
CA LEU A 71 6.55 -19.78 -12.76
C LEU A 71 8.07 -19.95 -12.81
N ASP A 72 8.58 -20.81 -13.71
CA ASP A 72 10.02 -20.99 -13.93
C ASP A 72 10.74 -19.69 -14.30
N ARG A 73 10.04 -18.74 -14.93
CA ARG A 73 10.61 -17.43 -15.28
C ARG A 73 10.57 -16.45 -14.10
N ARG A 74 9.61 -16.58 -13.18
CA ARG A 74 9.43 -15.68 -12.03
C ARG A 74 10.25 -16.09 -10.82
N LEU A 75 10.38 -17.40 -10.56
CA LEU A 75 11.07 -17.93 -9.38
C LEU A 75 12.52 -17.43 -9.21
N PRO A 76 13.34 -17.28 -10.26
CA PRO A 76 14.70 -16.75 -10.12
C PRO A 76 14.78 -15.24 -9.80
N GLN A 77 13.66 -14.51 -9.89
CA GLN A 77 13.60 -13.07 -9.61
C GLN A 77 13.22 -12.78 -8.16
N GLU A 78 12.73 -13.79 -7.43
CA GLU A 78 12.34 -13.66 -6.02
C GLU A 78 13.58 -13.92 -5.13
N GLU A 79 13.82 -13.03 -4.18
CA GLU A 79 14.77 -13.24 -3.09
C GLU A 79 14.00 -13.86 -1.90
N PRO A 80 14.45 -15.00 -1.34
CA PRO A 80 13.86 -15.53 -0.12
C PRO A 80 14.03 -14.54 1.04
N GLU A 81 12.94 -14.26 1.77
CA GLU A 81 13.03 -13.51 3.02
C GLU A 81 13.84 -14.30 4.04
N THR A 82 14.92 -13.72 4.58
CA THR A 82 15.78 -14.38 5.56
C THR A 82 15.42 -13.92 6.97
N TRP A 83 14.86 -14.80 7.80
CA TRP A 83 14.70 -14.53 9.23
C TRP A 83 16.04 -14.80 9.97
N PRO A 84 16.33 -14.12 11.09
CA PRO A 84 17.56 -14.38 11.88
C PRO A 84 17.74 -15.85 12.33
N ASP A 85 16.67 -16.63 12.28
CA ASP A 85 16.58 -18.01 12.74
C ASP A 85 16.31 -19.01 11.59
N ASP A 86 16.35 -18.54 10.34
CA ASP A 86 16.00 -19.27 9.11
C ASP A 86 17.02 -20.37 8.72
N GLN A 87 18.00 -20.62 9.59
CA GLN A 87 18.89 -21.79 9.51
C GLN A 87 18.33 -23.01 10.26
N ARG A 88 17.24 -22.87 11.01
CA ARG A 88 16.55 -24.02 11.60
C ARG A 88 15.71 -24.68 10.51
N PRO A 89 15.87 -25.99 10.27
CA PRO A 89 14.92 -26.73 9.45
C PRO A 89 13.51 -26.41 9.95
N VAL A 90 12.62 -26.01 9.04
CA VAL A 90 11.20 -25.92 9.35
C VAL A 90 10.77 -27.32 9.78
N GLU A 91 10.59 -27.54 11.08
CA GLU A 91 9.94 -28.74 11.58
C GLU A 91 8.48 -28.65 11.11
N ILE A 92 8.19 -29.26 9.96
CA ILE A 92 6.81 -29.52 9.57
C ILE A 92 6.28 -30.49 10.62
N PRO A 93 5.27 -30.11 11.43
CA PRO A 93 4.65 -31.06 12.33
C PRO A 93 4.20 -32.28 11.54
N ASP A 94 4.44 -33.49 12.05
CA ASP A 94 4.08 -34.77 11.41
C ASP A 94 2.58 -34.83 10.98
N GLU A 95 1.76 -33.92 11.50
CA GLU A 95 0.35 -33.73 11.13
C GLU A 95 0.11 -33.27 9.68
N TYR A 96 1.13 -32.74 8.98
CA TYR A 96 1.04 -32.39 7.55
C TYR A 96 1.73 -33.41 6.63
N GLU A 97 2.17 -34.56 7.16
CA GLU A 97 2.53 -35.69 6.31
C GLU A 97 1.26 -36.11 5.57
N ARG A 98 1.21 -35.71 4.28
CA ARG A 98 0.30 -36.16 3.23
C ARG A 98 -0.76 -37.09 3.81
N THR A 99 -1.93 -36.55 4.16
CA THR A 99 -3.12 -37.39 4.21
C THR A 99 -3.26 -37.95 2.80
N GLU A 100 -2.74 -39.16 2.61
CA GLU A 100 -3.16 -40.06 1.56
C GLU A 100 -4.68 -39.90 1.49
N ASP A 101 -5.16 -39.27 0.42
CA ASP A 101 -6.58 -39.05 0.22
C ASP A 101 -7.24 -40.45 0.28
N PRO A 102 -8.05 -40.76 1.32
CA PRO A 102 -8.60 -42.09 1.45
C PRO A 102 -9.66 -42.38 0.37
N LEU A 103 -9.94 -41.44 -0.53
CA LEU A 103 -10.98 -41.56 -1.55
C LEU A 103 -10.57 -42.36 -2.80
N ASP A 104 -9.32 -42.79 -2.94
CA ASP A 104 -8.89 -43.68 -4.03
C ASP A 104 -8.97 -45.19 -3.67
N ARG A 105 -9.68 -45.54 -2.57
CA ARG A 105 -9.84 -46.92 -2.10
C ARG A 105 -11.24 -47.52 -2.30
N ASP A 106 -11.95 -47.12 -3.34
CA ASP A 106 -13.13 -47.82 -3.85
C ASP A 106 -13.02 -47.73 -5.38
N GLU A 107 -13.03 -48.77 -6.22
CA GLU A 107 -13.34 -50.18 -6.14
C GLU A 107 -12.71 -50.84 -7.39
N ASN A 108 -12.54 -52.15 -7.31
CA ASN A 108 -12.19 -53.05 -8.41
C ASN A 108 -13.40 -53.33 -9.32
#